data_AF-A0A9P4WPP0-F1
#
_entry.id   AF-A0A9P4WPP0-F1
#
_cell.length_a   1.000
_cell.length_b   1.000
_cell.length_c   1.000
_cell.angle_alpha   90.00
_cell.angle_beta   90.00
_cell.angle_gamma   90.00
#
_symmetry.space_group_name_H-M   'P 1'
#
loop_
_entity.id
_entity.type
_entity.pdbx_description
1 polymer ?
#
loop_
_entity_poly.entity_id
_entity_poly.type
_entity_poly.pdbx_seq_one_letter_code
_entity_poly.pdbx_strand_id
1 'polypeptide(L)'
;MILWFVRLCIRGRTLDLEGSVMSNILYDMMLVALWSYSAVIQSTGDYSDPQHIALRPWYLERECAEAWPTNRAGCRAAKASFGLALFAAMWFGVRCITTCMYGTYMYGKKSKDVDIVDFDTEKRSIHLPCEFD
;
A
#
# COMPACT_ATOMS: atom_id res chain seq x y z
N MET A 1 -5.70 11.49 -7.23
CA MET A 1 -4.98 10.51 -8.09
C MET A 1 -3.72 11.12 -8.72
N ILE A 2 -3.81 12.20 -9.49
CA ILE A 2 -2.64 12.86 -10.12
C ILE A 2 -1.64 13.41 -9.07
N LEU A 3 -2.15 13.91 -7.95
CA LEU A 3 -1.32 14.47 -6.87
C LEU A 3 -0.34 13.49 -6.23
N TRP A 4 -0.58 12.16 -6.29
CA TRP A 4 0.32 11.17 -5.68
C TRP A 4 1.51 10.85 -6.58
N PHE A 5 1.28 10.64 -7.88
CA PHE A 5 2.34 10.57 -8.89
C PHE A 5 3.18 11.84 -8.90
N VAL A 6 2.53 13.00 -8.82
CA VAL A 6 3.19 14.30 -8.73
C VAL A 6 4.03 14.42 -7.44
N ARG A 7 3.58 13.87 -6.31
CA ARG A 7 4.36 13.88 -5.05
C ARG A 7 5.63 13.04 -5.13
N LEU A 8 5.59 11.91 -5.83
CA LEU A 8 6.78 11.10 -6.12
C LEU A 8 7.77 11.85 -7.02
N CYS A 9 7.27 12.57 -8.04
CA CYS A 9 8.11 13.33 -8.96
C CYS A 9 8.70 14.62 -8.36
N ILE A 10 7.97 15.32 -7.49
CA ILE A 10 8.41 16.61 -6.92
C ILE A 10 9.40 16.44 -5.76
N ARG A 11 9.37 15.30 -5.05
CA ARG A 11 10.20 15.08 -3.84
C ARG A 11 11.61 14.57 -4.14
N GLY A 12 12.16 14.93 -5.30
CA GLY A 12 13.57 14.72 -5.67
C GLY A 12 14.53 15.77 -5.09
N ARG A 13 14.04 16.76 -4.32
CA ARG A 13 14.86 17.79 -3.66
C ARG A 13 14.82 17.64 -2.13
N THR A 14 15.85 16.98 -1.60
CA THR A 14 16.56 17.30 -0.34
C THR A 14 15.88 17.15 1.04
N LEU A 15 15.02 16.15 1.29
CA LEU A 15 14.72 15.72 2.68
C LEU A 15 14.35 14.22 2.71
N ASP A 16 15.24 13.42 3.30
CA ASP A 16 15.15 11.98 3.63
C ASP A 16 14.28 11.12 2.70
N LEU A 17 14.83 10.79 1.53
CA LEU A 17 14.21 9.84 0.58
C LEU A 17 13.84 8.52 1.27
N GLU A 18 14.76 7.96 2.05
CA GLU A 18 14.56 6.74 2.83
C GLU A 18 13.41 6.88 3.83
N GLY A 19 13.38 7.99 4.57
CA GLY A 19 12.31 8.27 5.54
C GLY A 19 10.95 8.42 4.86
N SER A 20 10.89 9.07 3.70
CA SER A 20 9.67 9.21 2.91
C SER A 20 9.19 7.88 2.34
N VAL A 21 10.09 7.04 1.81
CA VAL A 21 9.75 5.71 1.29
C VAL A 21 9.23 4.83 2.43
N MET A 22 9.96 4.76 3.54
CA MET A 22 9.57 3.99 4.72
C MET A 22 8.21 4.42 5.27
N SER A 23 7.98 5.73 5.44
CA SER A 23 6.71 6.26 5.95
C SER A 23 5.54 5.92 5.04
N ASN A 24 5.73 5.98 3.71
CA ASN A 24 4.67 5.62 2.76
C ASN A 24 4.36 4.11 2.81
N ILE A 25 5.37 3.25 2.87
CA ILE A 25 5.19 1.80 2.98
C ILE A 25 4.44 1.46 4.27
N LEU A 26 4.87 1.99 5.42
CA LEU A 26 4.20 1.75 6.70
C LEU A 26 2.75 2.19 6.67
N TYR A 27 2.48 3.39 6.14
CA TYR A 27 1.13 3.91 6.02
C TYR A 27 0.25 3.06 5.08
N ASP A 28 0.80 2.60 3.96
CA ASP A 28 0.12 1.68 3.05
C ASP A 28 -0.19 0.33 3.71
N MET A 29 0.79 -0.26 4.40
CA MET A 29 0.61 -1.53 5.12
C MET A 29 -0.49 -1.43 6.18
N MET A 30 -0.50 -0.34 6.96
CA MET A 30 -1.56 -0.10 7.95
C MET A 30 -2.93 0.02 7.29
N LEU A 31 -3.04 0.74 6.17
CA LEU A 31 -4.30 0.87 5.45
C LEU A 31 -4.75 -0.46 4.84
N VAL A 32 -3.86 -1.23 4.22
CA VAL A 32 -4.17 -2.56 3.69
C VAL A 32 -4.67 -3.48 4.81
N ALA A 33 -4.00 -3.48 5.97
CA ALA A 33 -4.43 -4.27 7.12
C ALA A 33 -5.80 -3.82 7.64
N LEU A 34 -6.03 -2.52 7.77
CA LEU A 34 -7.31 -1.97 8.23
C LEU A 34 -8.46 -2.30 7.28
N TRP A 35 -8.28 -2.09 5.98
CA TRP A 35 -9.33 -2.32 4.98
C TRP A 35 -9.58 -3.80 4.75
N SER A 36 -8.54 -4.65 4.77
CA SER A 36 -8.72 -6.09 4.69
C SER A 36 -9.43 -6.64 5.93
N TYR A 37 -9.05 -6.19 7.13
CA TYR A 37 -9.76 -6.54 8.37
C TYR A 37 -11.22 -6.08 8.33
N SER A 38 -11.47 -4.84 7.88
CA SER A 38 -12.84 -4.33 7.71
C SER A 38 -13.66 -5.18 6.74
N ALA A 39 -13.08 -5.62 5.63
CA ALA A 39 -13.75 -6.53 4.69
C ALA A 39 -14.04 -7.89 5.32
N VAL A 40 -13.09 -8.45 6.10
CA VAL A 40 -13.29 -9.71 6.82
C VAL A 40 -14.46 -9.58 7.79
N ILE A 41 -14.46 -8.59 8.67
CA ILE A 41 -15.54 -8.38 9.65
C ILE A 41 -16.88 -8.06 8.98
N GLN A 42 -16.88 -7.30 7.88
CA GLN A 42 -18.11 -7.08 7.12
C GLN A 42 -18.64 -8.37 6.47
N SER A 43 -17.77 -9.33 6.15
CA SER A 43 -18.14 -10.63 5.55
C SER A 43 -18.51 -11.72 6.55
N THR A 44 -18.27 -11.51 7.85
CA THR A 44 -18.63 -12.50 8.88
C THR A 44 -20.13 -12.57 9.10
N GLY A 45 -20.61 -13.74 9.53
CA GLY A 45 -22.01 -13.96 9.84
C GLY A 45 -22.56 -13.01 10.91
N ASP A 46 -23.86 -12.73 10.80
CA ASP A 46 -24.59 -11.97 11.79
C ASP A 46 -25.19 -12.94 12.82
N TYR A 47 -24.70 -12.84 14.05
CA TYR A 47 -25.15 -13.62 15.20
C TYR A 47 -25.88 -12.75 16.24
N SER A 48 -26.17 -11.49 15.90
CA SER A 48 -26.79 -10.54 16.82
C SER A 48 -28.26 -10.86 17.11
N ASP A 49 -28.95 -11.53 16.17
CA ASP A 49 -30.31 -12.05 16.36
C ASP A 49 -30.27 -13.58 16.62
N PRO A 50 -30.51 -14.02 17.88
CA PRO A 50 -30.52 -15.44 18.22
C PRO A 50 -31.63 -16.24 17.51
N GLN A 51 -32.68 -15.57 17.01
CA GLN A 51 -33.78 -16.22 16.30
C GLN A 51 -33.48 -16.43 14.81
N HIS A 52 -32.58 -15.62 14.23
CA HIS A 52 -32.25 -15.64 12.81
C HIS A 52 -30.73 -15.61 12.60
N ILE A 53 -30.05 -16.68 13.00
CA ILE A 53 -28.60 -16.82 12.80
C ILE A 53 -28.29 -16.87 11.31
N ALA A 54 -27.48 -15.94 10.82
CA ALA A 54 -27.01 -15.90 9.44
C ALA A 54 -25.50 -16.14 9.40
N LEU A 55 -25.07 -17.28 8.85
CA LEU A 55 -23.64 -17.62 8.70
C LEU A 55 -22.87 -16.64 7.82
N ARG A 56 -23.57 -15.93 6.93
CA ARG A 56 -23.04 -14.84 6.12
C ARG A 56 -24.02 -13.66 6.12
N PRO A 57 -23.52 -12.44 5.92
CA PRO A 57 -24.38 -11.26 5.89
C PRO A 57 -25.40 -11.32 4.76
N TRP A 58 -26.66 -11.07 5.10
CA TRP A 58 -27.79 -11.13 4.16
C TRP A 58 -27.59 -10.23 2.93
N TYR A 59 -26.96 -9.05 3.09
CA TYR A 59 -26.73 -8.10 1.99
C TYR A 59 -25.69 -8.58 0.94
N LEU A 60 -24.90 -9.60 1.27
CA LEU A 60 -23.94 -10.23 0.35
C LEU A 60 -24.59 -11.40 -0.42
N GLU A 61 -25.46 -12.17 0.23
CA GLU A 61 -26.10 -13.33 -0.39
C GLU A 61 -27.32 -12.97 -1.24
N ARG A 62 -28.03 -11.90 -0.88
CA ARG A 62 -29.30 -11.52 -1.50
C ARG A 62 -29.21 -10.18 -2.22
N GLU A 63 -30.14 -9.96 -3.13
CA GLU A 63 -30.31 -8.66 -3.76
C GLU A 63 -31.06 -7.70 -2.84
N CYS A 64 -30.62 -6.45 -2.78
CA CYS A 64 -31.30 -5.43 -1.98
C CYS A 64 -32.74 -5.12 -2.44
N ALA A 65 -33.18 -5.66 -3.59
CA ALA A 65 -34.57 -5.58 -4.04
C ALA A 65 -35.51 -6.44 -3.18
N GLU A 66 -35.01 -7.56 -2.65
CA GLU A 66 -35.75 -8.48 -1.78
C GLU A 66 -35.94 -7.94 -0.36
N ALA A 67 -35.16 -6.93 0.02
CA ALA A 67 -35.30 -6.26 1.30
C ALA A 67 -36.63 -5.49 1.35
N TRP A 68 -37.23 -5.44 2.54
CA TRP A 68 -38.35 -4.56 2.82
C TRP A 68 -38.05 -3.13 2.36
N PRO A 69 -39.03 -2.40 1.79
CA PRO A 69 -38.81 -1.07 1.21
C PRO A 69 -38.02 -0.12 2.12
N THR A 70 -38.31 -0.14 3.42
CA THR A 70 -37.63 0.67 4.44
C THR A 70 -36.14 0.35 4.61
N ASN A 71 -35.75 -0.91 4.38
CA ASN A 71 -34.38 -1.40 4.63
C ASN A 71 -33.51 -1.45 3.36
N ARG A 72 -34.09 -1.18 2.18
CA ARG A 72 -33.35 -1.22 0.90
C ARG A 72 -32.18 -0.26 0.86
N ALA A 73 -32.35 0.94 1.42
CA ALA A 73 -31.27 1.93 1.49
C ALA A 73 -30.11 1.43 2.35
N GLY A 74 -30.40 0.85 3.52
CA GLY A 74 -29.40 0.24 4.39
C GLY A 74 -28.65 -0.91 3.71
N CYS A 75 -29.35 -1.80 3.01
CA CYS A 75 -28.72 -2.88 2.25
C CYS A 75 -27.75 -2.35 1.18
N ARG A 76 -28.16 -1.34 0.40
CA ARG A 76 -27.30 -0.73 -0.63
C ARG A 76 -26.07 -0.07 -0.01
N ALA A 77 -26.24 0.62 1.12
CA ALA A 77 -25.15 1.26 1.84
C ALA A 77 -24.14 0.22 2.36
N ALA A 78 -24.60 -0.87 2.97
CA ALA A 78 -23.73 -1.95 3.44
C ALA A 78 -22.99 -2.66 2.29
N LYS A 79 -23.68 -2.90 1.17
CA LYS A 79 -23.05 -3.49 -0.01
C LYS A 79 -22.01 -2.56 -0.63
N ALA A 80 -22.29 -1.26 -0.67
CA ALA A 80 -21.35 -0.25 -1.13
C ALA A 80 -20.15 -0.09 -0.18
N SER A 81 -20.34 -0.14 1.14
CA SER A 81 -19.25 -0.08 2.12
C SER A 81 -18.33 -1.29 2.02
N PHE A 82 -18.88 -2.48 1.80
CA PHE A 82 -18.10 -3.68 1.56
C PHE A 82 -17.28 -3.57 0.27
N GLY A 83 -17.91 -3.13 -0.83
CA GLY A 83 -17.21 -2.87 -2.09
C GLY A 83 -16.10 -1.84 -1.96
N LEU A 84 -16.34 -0.76 -1.20
CA LEU A 84 -15.34 0.26 -0.89
C LEU A 84 -14.16 -0.31 -0.09
N ALA A 85 -14.41 -1.18 0.88
CA ALA A 85 -13.36 -1.80 1.67
C ALA A 85 -12.44 -2.69 0.81
N LEU A 86 -13.01 -3.50 -0.08
CA LEU A 86 -12.24 -4.30 -1.04
C LEU A 86 -11.44 -3.41 -2.01
N PHE A 87 -12.09 -2.39 -2.58
CA PHE A 87 -11.44 -1.45 -3.48
C PHE A 87 -10.27 -0.74 -2.80
N ALA A 88 -10.47 -0.25 -1.58
CA ALA A 88 -9.44 0.43 -0.81
C ALA A 88 -8.27 -0.51 -0.48
N ALA A 89 -8.55 -1.73 -0.01
CA ALA A 89 -7.50 -2.72 0.27
C ALA A 89 -6.65 -3.02 -0.97
N MET A 90 -7.28 -3.25 -2.13
CA MET A 90 -6.57 -3.47 -3.40
C MET A 90 -5.76 -2.24 -3.81
N TRP A 91 -6.35 -1.05 -3.73
CA TRP A 91 -5.71 0.20 -4.13
C TRP A 91 -4.45 0.49 -3.30
N PHE A 92 -4.55 0.41 -1.98
CA PHE A 92 -3.41 0.61 -1.08
C PHE A 92 -2.39 -0.54 -1.21
N GLY A 93 -2.83 -1.76 -1.54
CA GLY A 93 -1.93 -2.88 -1.85
C GLY A 93 -1.06 -2.61 -3.08
N VAL A 94 -1.66 -2.15 -4.18
CA VAL A 94 -0.92 -1.75 -5.40
C VAL A 94 0.04 -0.59 -5.09
N ARG A 95 -0.41 0.40 -4.31
CA ARG A 95 0.44 1.53 -3.89
C ARG A 95 1.62 1.07 -3.03
N CYS A 96 1.41 0.12 -2.13
CA CYS A 96 2.47 -0.49 -1.34
C CYS A 96 3.52 -1.17 -2.24
N ILE A 97 3.06 -2.04 -3.16
CA ILE A 97 3.94 -2.79 -4.07
C ILE A 97 4.78 -1.83 -4.92
N THR A 98 4.15 -0.82 -5.53
CA THR A 98 4.86 0.17 -6.35
C THR A 98 5.89 0.96 -5.55
N THR A 99 5.58 1.33 -4.31
CA THR A 99 6.54 2.01 -3.42
C THR A 99 7.71 1.10 -3.03
N CYS A 100 7.44 -0.17 -2.73
CA CYS A 100 8.49 -1.16 -2.46
C CYS A 100 9.39 -1.38 -3.68
N MET A 101 8.82 -1.54 -4.87
CA MET A 101 9.58 -1.68 -6.13
C MET A 101 10.45 -0.46 -6.41
N TYR A 102 9.92 0.74 -6.15
CA TYR A 102 10.69 1.98 -6.28
C TYR A 102 11.85 2.05 -5.26
N GLY A 103 11.58 1.70 -4.00
CA GLY A 103 12.60 1.66 -2.96
C GLY A 103 13.73 0.68 -3.27
N THR A 104 13.41 -0.54 -3.69
CA THR A 104 14.42 -1.55 -4.06
C THR A 104 15.21 -1.14 -5.30
N TYR A 105 14.56 -0.52 -6.29
CA TYR A 105 15.24 0.03 -7.46
C TYR A 105 16.26 1.11 -7.08
N MET A 106 15.87 2.05 -6.22
CA MET A 106 16.76 3.13 -5.77
C MET A 106 17.92 2.60 -4.93
N TYR A 107 17.67 1.63 -4.05
CA TYR A 107 18.72 0.97 -3.28
C TYR A 107 19.73 0.27 -4.18
N GLY A 108 19.25 -0.48 -5.18
CA GLY A 108 20.10 -1.15 -6.16
C GLY A 108 20.92 -0.18 -7.02
N LYS A 109 20.34 0.97 -7.39
CA LYS A 109 21.05 2.04 -8.11
C LYS A 109 22.18 2.62 -7.25
N LYS A 110 21.89 2.94 -5.99
CA LYS A 110 22.88 3.49 -5.05
C LYS A 110 24.05 2.54 -4.81
N SER A 111 23.79 1.22 -4.71
CA SER A 111 24.86 0.23 -4.58
C SER A 111 25.81 0.24 -5.78
N LYS A 112 25.26 0.25 -7.00
CA LYS A 112 26.08 0.31 -8.22
C LYS A 112 26.92 1.56 -8.32
N ASP A 113 26.36 2.72 -7.95
CA ASP A 113 27.09 3.98 -7.97
C ASP A 113 28.27 3.97 -6.97
N VAL A 114 28.10 3.36 -5.80
CA VAL A 114 29.19 3.19 -4.80
C VAL A 114 30.29 2.28 -5.32
N ASP A 115 29.94 1.13 -5.92
CA ASP A 115 30.92 0.19 -6.47
C ASP A 115 31.78 0.82 -7.58
N ILE A 116 31.19 1.68 -8.43
CA ILE A 116 31.90 2.40 -9.49
C ILE A 116 32.90 3.40 -8.89
N VAL A 117 32.50 4.15 -7.86
CA VAL A 117 33.38 5.14 -7.20
C VAL A 117 34.54 4.46 -6.49
N ASP A 118 34.31 3.31 -5.85
CA ASP A 118 35.35 2.53 -5.19
C ASP A 118 36.39 2.01 -6.19
N PHE A 119 35.92 1.43 -7.30
CA PHE A 119 36.78 0.97 -8.40
C PHE A 119 37.63 2.09 -9.01
N ASP A 120 37.05 3.26 -9.25
CA ASP A 120 37.78 4.43 -9.76
C ASP A 120 38.84 4.94 -8.76
N THR A 121 38.55 4.83 -7.46
CA THR A 121 39.47 5.24 -6.38
C THR A 121 40.65 4.27 -6.26
N GLU A 122 40.38 2.96 -6.36
CA GLU A 122 41.42 1.93 -6.39
C GLU A 122 42.35 2.14 -7.61
N LYS A 123 41.78 2.31 -8.80
CA LYS A 123 42.57 2.57 -10.03
C LYS A 123 43.44 3.82 -9.92
N ARG A 124 42.92 4.90 -9.34
CA ARG A 124 43.69 6.15 -9.15
C ARG A 124 44.86 5.94 -8.19
N SER A 125 44.67 5.14 -7.14
CA SER A 125 45.70 4.87 -6.13
C SER A 125 46.86 4.04 -6.69
N ILE A 126 46.59 3.14 -7.63
CA ILE A 126 47.63 2.33 -8.31
C ILE A 126 48.46 3.17 -9.29
N HIS A 127 47.89 4.23 -9.88
CA HIS A 127 48.57 5.08 -10.86
C HIS A 127 49.37 6.24 -10.26
N LEU A 128 49.25 6.53 -8.97
CA LEU A 128 50.12 7.46 -8.27
C LEU A 128 51.38 6.71 -7.84
N PRO A 129 52.58 6.99 -8.42
CA PRO A 129 53.81 6.46 -7.85
C PRO A 129 53.91 7.00 -6.42
N CYS A 130 54.10 6.11 -5.45
CA CYS A 130 54.48 6.50 -4.11
C CYS A 130 55.80 7.29 -4.21
N GLU A 131 55.75 8.61 -4.23
CA GLU A 131 56.89 9.45 -3.86
C GLU A 131 57.11 9.22 -2.37
N PHE A 132 58.04 8.31 -2.07
CA PHE A 132 58.70 8.20 -0.78
C PHE A 132 59.77 9.31 -0.74
N ASP A 133 59.48 10.40 -0.04
CA ASP A 133 60.49 11.32 0.51
C ASP A 133 61.07 10.76 1.83
#